data_AF-A0A182T0E3-F1
#
_entry.id   AF-A0A182T0E3-F1
#
_cell.length_a   1.000
_cell.length_b   1.000
_cell.length_c   1.000
_cell.angle_alpha   90.00
_cell.angle_beta   90.00
_cell.angle_gamma   90.00
#
_symmetry.space_group_name_H-M   'P 1'
#
loop_
_entity.id
_entity.type
_entity.pdbx_description
1 polymer ?
#
loop_
_entity_poly.entity_id
_entity_poly.type
_entity_poly.pdbx_seq_one_letter_code
_entity_poly.pdbx_strand_id
1 'polypeptide(L)'
;MPITSPAAAEKYFGASSTEAALATIYFSGYTNATASPGLLYFVQYPDADVSAWLRSASLDGMTLDQLKALSGSISLTVDGSPVTAATVSLTAATSFSSAATIIGTALSLPVTYDGTLKAFRISSDTTGINSTITAATGTLADSLKLTAAKAAIVSQGAAAGVPGEVMSAIINRQQNWAMFSTTWEPEIDDKIAFSSWTNGTGFRYVYVGWDTDPNAEIDGSELSWMYAVNQAEYEGTLPIYGDATIAAFAMGVGASIDFNRTNGRITFAFKAQGGLLPTVEDETVARNLIAN
;
A
#
# COMPACT_ATOMS: atom_id res chain seq x y z
N MET A 1 -3.06 1.04 -6.79
CA MET A 1 -2.51 0.31 -7.94
C MET A 1 -3.36 -0.93 -8.21
N PRO A 2 -3.81 -1.17 -9.46
CA PRO A 2 -4.49 -2.42 -9.83
C PRO A 2 -3.49 -3.58 -9.99
N ILE A 3 -3.82 -4.73 -9.43
CA ILE A 3 -3.16 -6.03 -9.60
C ILE A 3 -4.21 -6.99 -10.16
N THR A 4 -3.86 -7.75 -11.20
CA THR A 4 -4.80 -8.66 -11.89
C THR A 4 -4.46 -10.15 -11.69
N SER A 5 -3.38 -10.46 -10.98
CA SER A 5 -2.98 -11.83 -10.66
C SER A 5 -1.94 -11.87 -9.53
N PRO A 6 -1.72 -13.04 -8.88
CA PRO A 6 -0.64 -13.22 -7.91
C PRO A 6 0.73 -12.88 -8.49
N ALA A 7 1.05 -13.37 -9.69
CA ALA A 7 2.32 -13.10 -10.36
C ALA A 7 2.56 -11.59 -10.64
N ALA A 8 1.48 -10.83 -10.86
CA ALA A 8 1.59 -9.37 -11.01
C ALA A 8 1.94 -8.69 -9.67
N ALA A 9 1.41 -9.19 -8.54
CA ALA A 9 1.79 -8.72 -7.21
C ALA A 9 3.25 -9.05 -6.91
N GLU A 10 3.68 -10.29 -7.13
CA GLU A 10 5.08 -10.73 -6.93
C GLU A 10 6.06 -9.89 -7.76
N LYS A 11 5.72 -9.60 -9.02
CA LYS A 11 6.55 -8.76 -9.89
C LYS A 11 6.69 -7.33 -9.38
N TYR A 12 5.65 -6.79 -8.76
CA TYR A 12 5.63 -5.40 -8.31
C TYR A 12 6.23 -5.22 -6.91
N PHE A 13 5.80 -6.04 -5.95
CA PHE A 13 6.18 -5.92 -4.54
C PHE A 13 7.35 -6.83 -4.15
N GLY A 14 7.67 -7.84 -4.99
CA GLY A 14 8.62 -8.90 -4.68
C GLY A 14 7.91 -10.15 -4.16
N ALA A 15 8.41 -11.33 -4.52
CA ALA A 15 7.76 -12.61 -4.20
C ALA A 15 7.66 -12.91 -2.69
N SER A 16 8.55 -12.32 -1.88
CA SER A 16 8.55 -12.48 -0.42
C SER A 16 7.77 -11.38 0.33
N SER A 17 7.07 -10.50 -0.39
CA SER A 17 6.32 -9.41 0.22
C SER A 17 5.01 -9.89 0.84
N THR A 18 4.53 -9.18 1.88
CA THR A 18 3.21 -9.39 2.46
C THR A 18 2.12 -9.23 1.40
N GLU A 19 2.23 -8.23 0.53
CA GLU A 19 1.28 -7.97 -0.56
C GLU A 19 1.20 -9.15 -1.53
N ALA A 20 2.32 -9.78 -1.90
CA ALA A 20 2.31 -10.97 -2.75
C ALA A 20 1.66 -12.18 -2.07
N ALA A 21 1.93 -12.38 -0.77
CA ALA A 21 1.31 -13.46 0.00
C ALA A 21 -0.22 -13.27 0.10
N LEU A 22 -0.68 -12.08 0.45
CA LEU A 22 -2.11 -11.76 0.56
C LEU A 22 -2.82 -11.80 -0.80
N ALA A 23 -2.18 -11.31 -1.87
CA ALA A 23 -2.72 -11.40 -3.22
C ALA A 23 -2.93 -12.86 -3.65
N THR A 24 -1.99 -13.75 -3.33
CA THR A 24 -2.09 -15.20 -3.63
C THR A 24 -3.35 -15.81 -3.02
N ILE A 25 -3.62 -15.48 -1.75
CA ILE A 25 -4.82 -15.93 -1.03
C ILE A 25 -6.08 -15.31 -1.64
N TYR A 26 -6.08 -14.00 -1.86
CA TYR A 26 -7.21 -13.28 -2.44
C TYR A 26 -7.64 -13.89 -3.79
N PHE A 27 -6.70 -14.02 -4.74
CA PHE A 27 -7.00 -14.52 -6.09
C PHE A 27 -7.37 -16.00 -6.15
N SER A 28 -6.99 -16.78 -5.14
CA SER A 28 -7.36 -18.19 -5.05
C SER A 28 -8.86 -18.38 -4.75
N GLY A 29 -9.54 -17.37 -4.19
CA GLY A 29 -10.97 -17.42 -3.89
C GLY A 29 -11.33 -18.57 -2.93
N TYR A 30 -12.58 -19.03 -2.95
CA TYR A 30 -12.98 -20.20 -2.15
C TYR A 30 -13.10 -21.47 -3.00
N THR A 31 -12.94 -22.62 -2.36
CA THR A 31 -13.09 -23.93 -3.02
C THR A 31 -14.49 -24.08 -3.64
N ASN A 32 -14.53 -24.51 -4.90
CA ASN A 32 -15.76 -24.63 -5.71
C ASN A 32 -16.48 -23.30 -6.02
N ALA A 33 -15.75 -22.18 -6.01
CA ALA A 33 -16.30 -20.90 -6.45
C ALA A 33 -16.77 -20.94 -7.91
N THR A 34 -17.86 -20.22 -8.18
CA THR A 34 -18.44 -20.10 -9.53
C THR A 34 -17.84 -18.95 -10.36
N ALA A 35 -17.08 -18.07 -9.71
CA ALA A 35 -16.27 -17.03 -10.32
C ALA A 35 -14.96 -16.90 -9.53
N SER A 36 -13.91 -16.43 -10.19
CA SER A 36 -12.62 -16.15 -9.56
C SER A 36 -12.42 -14.64 -9.42
N PRO A 37 -11.74 -14.16 -8.37
CA PRO A 37 -11.42 -12.75 -8.23
C PRO A 37 -10.58 -12.26 -9.40
N GLY A 38 -10.96 -11.12 -9.99
CA GLY A 38 -10.33 -10.60 -11.21
C GLY A 38 -9.40 -9.40 -10.99
N LEU A 39 -9.51 -8.71 -9.85
CA LEU A 39 -8.84 -7.44 -9.62
C LEU A 39 -8.67 -7.15 -8.13
N LEU A 40 -7.45 -6.86 -7.71
CA LEU A 40 -7.12 -6.41 -6.37
C LEU A 40 -6.45 -5.04 -6.45
N TYR A 41 -6.83 -4.11 -5.58
CA TYR A 41 -6.16 -2.82 -5.48
C TYR A 41 -5.30 -2.75 -4.23
N PHE A 42 -4.05 -2.34 -4.39
CA PHE A 42 -3.20 -1.93 -3.26
C PHE A 42 -3.11 -0.41 -3.22
N VAL A 43 -3.29 0.16 -2.03
CA VAL A 43 -3.18 1.60 -1.79
C VAL A 43 -2.14 1.82 -0.70
N GLN A 44 -1.31 2.84 -0.89
CA GLN A 44 -0.35 3.24 0.14
C GLN A 44 -1.08 3.96 1.27
N TYR A 45 -0.79 3.57 2.51
CA TYR A 45 -1.23 4.24 3.72
C TYR A 45 0.03 4.68 4.49
N PRO A 46 0.29 5.98 4.64
CA PRO A 46 1.40 6.46 5.45
C PRO A 46 1.07 6.28 6.94
N ASP A 47 1.85 5.50 7.68
CA ASP A 47 1.73 5.34 9.14
C ASP A 47 2.33 6.54 9.90
N ALA A 48 3.23 7.26 9.27
CA ALA A 48 3.82 8.50 9.73
C ALA A 48 3.92 9.51 8.58
N ASP A 49 4.26 10.75 8.91
CA ASP A 49 4.58 11.76 7.91
C ASP A 49 5.69 11.25 6.96
N VAL A 50 5.41 11.25 5.66
CA VAL A 50 6.35 10.81 4.62
C VAL A 50 6.89 11.99 3.81
N SER A 51 8.13 11.87 3.35
CA SER A 51 8.80 12.89 2.53
C SER A 51 8.40 12.83 1.06
N ALA A 52 8.44 13.99 0.42
CA ALA A 52 8.39 14.09 -1.03
C ALA A 52 9.63 13.44 -1.66
N TRP A 53 9.45 12.84 -2.83
CA TRP A 53 10.55 12.29 -3.62
C TRP A 53 10.35 12.41 -5.13
N LEU A 54 11.45 12.55 -5.84
CA LEU A 54 11.58 12.47 -7.29
C LEU A 54 12.32 11.17 -7.63
N ARG A 55 11.73 10.32 -8.47
CA ARG A 55 12.37 9.12 -9.01
C ARG A 55 12.62 9.28 -10.50
N SER A 56 13.83 8.94 -10.95
CA SER A 56 14.12 8.88 -12.38
C SER A 56 13.28 7.80 -13.08
N ALA A 57 13.14 7.90 -14.40
CA ALA A 57 12.75 6.72 -15.17
C ALA A 57 13.86 5.65 -15.10
N SER A 58 13.52 4.41 -15.47
CA SER A 58 14.45 3.28 -15.44
C SER A 58 15.66 3.55 -16.34
N LEU A 59 16.84 3.35 -15.77
CA LEU A 59 18.15 3.38 -16.43
C LEU A 59 18.59 1.97 -16.84
N ASP A 60 17.64 1.04 -16.98
CA ASP A 60 17.95 -0.29 -17.49
C ASP A 60 18.71 -0.22 -18.83
N GLY A 61 19.75 -1.04 -18.94
CA GLY A 61 20.71 -1.00 -20.04
C GLY A 61 21.85 0.03 -19.92
N MET A 62 21.85 0.94 -18.94
CA MET A 62 22.99 1.84 -18.69
C MET A 62 24.13 1.10 -17.99
N THR A 63 25.34 1.18 -18.53
CA THR A 63 26.55 0.61 -17.89
C THR A 63 27.18 1.60 -16.91
N LEU A 64 28.02 1.09 -16.00
CA LEU A 64 28.78 1.95 -15.08
C LEU A 64 29.72 2.91 -15.82
N ASP A 65 30.34 2.47 -16.92
CA ASP A 65 31.22 3.34 -17.72
C ASP A 65 30.44 4.48 -18.38
N GLN A 66 29.23 4.19 -18.90
CA GLN A 66 28.33 5.22 -19.41
C GLN A 66 27.93 6.21 -18.30
N LEU A 67 27.61 5.72 -17.10
CA LEU A 67 27.28 6.56 -15.96
C LEU A 67 28.44 7.49 -15.58
N LYS A 68 29.67 6.96 -15.52
CA LYS A 68 30.88 7.72 -15.17
C LYS A 68 31.23 8.82 -16.18
N ALA A 69 30.81 8.66 -17.43
CA ALA A 69 31.00 9.66 -18.47
C ALA A 69 30.05 10.87 -18.31
N LEU A 70 29.02 10.77 -17.46
CA LEU A 70 28.04 11.85 -17.29
C LEU A 70 28.56 12.95 -16.37
N SER A 71 28.33 14.18 -16.80
CA SER A 71 28.51 15.40 -16.00
C SER A 71 27.51 16.46 -16.45
N GLY A 72 27.25 17.45 -15.60
CA GLY A 72 26.36 18.55 -15.94
C GLY A 72 25.61 19.09 -14.73
N SER A 73 24.51 19.80 -15.00
CA SER A 73 23.70 20.44 -13.97
C SER A 73 22.49 19.63 -13.55
N ILE A 74 22.08 19.81 -12.29
CA ILE A 74 20.80 19.36 -11.74
C ILE A 74 20.20 20.53 -10.95
N SER A 75 18.98 20.94 -11.32
CA SER A 75 18.20 21.95 -10.60
C SER A 75 16.77 21.47 -10.40
N LEU A 76 16.21 21.68 -9.21
CA LEU A 76 14.84 21.36 -8.82
C LEU A 76 14.38 22.30 -7.71
N THR A 77 13.09 22.27 -7.36
CA THR A 77 12.57 22.95 -6.16
C THR A 77 12.19 21.89 -5.13
N VAL A 78 12.64 22.09 -3.89
CA VAL A 78 12.33 21.25 -2.72
C VAL A 78 11.78 22.15 -1.63
N ASP A 79 10.61 21.82 -1.09
CA ASP A 79 9.93 22.56 -0.01
C ASP A 79 9.81 24.06 -0.30
N GLY A 80 9.45 24.38 -1.55
CA GLY A 80 9.35 25.75 -2.04
C GLY A 80 10.68 26.47 -2.29
N SER A 81 11.83 25.85 -1.98
CA SER A 81 13.17 26.43 -2.15
C SER A 81 13.91 25.83 -3.36
N PRO A 82 14.55 26.67 -4.21
CA PRO A 82 15.34 26.16 -5.33
C PRO A 82 16.63 25.48 -4.83
N VAL A 83 16.87 24.25 -5.28
CA VAL A 83 18.11 23.49 -5.06
C VAL A 83 18.81 23.34 -6.41
N THR A 84 20.06 23.76 -6.51
CA THR A 84 20.83 23.73 -7.77
C THR A 84 22.26 23.28 -7.53
N ALA A 85 22.64 22.20 -8.20
CA ALA A 85 24.03 21.80 -8.42
C ALA A 85 24.41 22.16 -9.87
N ALA A 86 25.14 23.27 -10.05
CA ALA A 86 25.50 23.77 -11.37
C ALA A 86 26.42 22.82 -12.15
N THR A 87 27.31 22.12 -11.44
CA THR A 87 28.22 21.14 -12.02
C THR A 87 28.37 19.95 -11.09
N VAL A 88 27.98 18.77 -11.58
CA VAL A 88 28.19 17.47 -10.95
C VAL A 88 28.92 16.58 -11.96
N SER A 89 29.95 15.86 -11.52
CA SER A 89 30.66 14.87 -12.34
C SER A 89 30.56 13.50 -11.68
N LEU A 90 30.17 12.48 -12.44
CA LEU A 90 30.05 11.10 -11.96
C LEU A 90 31.29 10.26 -12.25
N THR A 91 32.39 10.86 -12.74
CA THR A 91 33.61 10.13 -13.12
C THR A 91 34.20 9.30 -11.97
N ALA A 92 34.05 9.77 -10.72
CA ALA A 92 34.52 9.08 -9.53
C ALA A 92 33.58 7.97 -9.02
N ALA A 93 32.41 7.77 -9.66
CA ALA A 93 31.48 6.71 -9.25
C ALA A 93 32.08 5.32 -9.47
N THR A 94 31.98 4.46 -8.47
CA THR A 94 32.37 3.04 -8.50
C THR A 94 31.17 2.11 -8.63
N SER A 95 29.97 2.64 -8.48
CA SER A 95 28.66 1.98 -8.61
C SER A 95 27.55 3.02 -8.79
N PHE A 96 26.35 2.60 -9.19
CA PHE A 96 25.18 3.47 -9.20
C PHE A 96 24.85 4.03 -7.81
N SER A 97 25.00 3.23 -6.75
CA SER A 97 24.82 3.71 -5.37
C SER A 97 25.84 4.78 -4.98
N SER A 98 27.11 4.64 -5.40
CA SER A 98 28.11 5.69 -5.17
C SER A 98 27.83 6.96 -5.98
N ALA A 99 27.25 6.84 -7.18
CA ALA A 99 26.81 7.98 -7.96
C ALA A 99 25.65 8.70 -7.25
N ALA A 100 24.74 7.94 -6.61
CA ALA A 100 23.69 8.49 -5.78
C ALA A 100 24.28 9.34 -4.63
N THR A 101 25.33 8.84 -3.96
CA THR A 101 26.06 9.60 -2.93
C THR A 101 26.67 10.88 -3.49
N ILE A 102 27.34 10.83 -4.64
CA ILE A 102 27.94 12.03 -5.28
C ILE A 102 26.87 13.08 -5.58
N ILE A 103 25.73 12.67 -6.14
CA ILE A 103 24.60 13.56 -6.45
C ILE A 103 24.00 14.13 -5.16
N GLY A 104 23.80 13.29 -4.14
CA GLY A 104 23.27 13.71 -2.84
C GLY A 104 24.14 14.74 -2.16
N THR A 105 25.47 14.56 -2.16
CA THR A 105 26.40 15.58 -1.65
C THR A 105 26.30 16.89 -2.42
N ALA A 106 26.22 16.83 -3.76
CA ALA A 106 26.15 18.03 -4.59
C ALA A 106 24.84 18.83 -4.40
N LEU A 107 23.73 18.14 -4.15
CA LEU A 107 22.42 18.76 -3.89
C LEU A 107 22.20 19.08 -2.41
N SER A 108 22.99 18.51 -1.49
CA SER A 108 22.69 18.47 -0.05
C SER A 108 21.29 17.91 0.22
N LEU A 109 20.95 16.79 -0.45
CA LEU A 109 19.68 16.08 -0.32
C LEU A 109 19.92 14.57 -0.21
N PRO A 110 19.00 13.80 0.41
CA PRO A 110 19.03 12.35 0.38
C PRO A 110 18.85 11.83 -1.05
N VAL A 111 19.82 11.07 -1.54
CA VAL A 111 19.76 10.44 -2.86
C VAL A 111 20.16 8.97 -2.78
N THR A 112 19.31 8.08 -3.29
CA THR A 112 19.52 6.64 -3.32
C THR A 112 19.37 6.09 -4.73
N TYR A 113 19.87 4.87 -4.96
CA TYR A 113 19.65 4.11 -6.19
C TYR A 113 18.91 2.82 -5.88
N ASP A 114 17.77 2.61 -6.54
CA ASP A 114 16.97 1.41 -6.47
C ASP A 114 17.48 0.39 -7.49
N GLY A 115 18.11 -0.68 -7.01
CA GLY A 115 18.67 -1.74 -7.85
C GLY A 115 17.63 -2.61 -8.54
N THR A 116 16.38 -2.61 -8.12
CA THR A 116 15.28 -3.37 -8.74
C THR A 116 14.65 -2.55 -9.86
N LEU A 117 14.32 -1.28 -9.59
CA LEU A 117 13.73 -0.37 -10.58
C LEU A 117 14.77 0.22 -11.54
N LYS A 118 16.05 0.08 -11.22
CA LYS A 118 17.19 0.68 -11.92
C LYS A 118 17.04 2.21 -12.00
N ALA A 119 16.70 2.86 -10.89
CA ALA A 119 16.34 4.28 -10.88
C ALA A 119 16.95 5.02 -9.68
N PHE A 120 17.29 6.29 -9.88
CA PHE A 120 17.66 7.18 -8.79
C PHE A 120 16.42 7.74 -8.10
N ARG A 121 16.49 7.91 -6.77
CA ARG A 121 15.48 8.60 -5.97
C ARG A 121 16.14 9.75 -5.21
N ILE A 122 15.62 10.96 -5.38
CA ILE A 122 15.98 12.16 -4.63
C ILE A 122 14.80 12.45 -3.69
N SER A 123 15.04 12.63 -2.39
CA SER A 123 13.99 12.92 -1.42
C SER A 123 14.18 14.30 -0.79
N SER A 124 13.10 14.86 -0.24
CA SER A 124 13.18 15.96 0.72
C SER A 124 13.66 15.44 2.09
N ASP A 125 14.34 16.30 2.85
CA ASP A 125 14.68 16.05 4.26
C ASP A 125 13.50 16.29 5.20
N THR A 126 12.45 16.98 4.73
CA THR A 126 11.22 17.20 5.50
C THR A 126 10.17 16.15 5.16
N THR A 127 9.21 15.96 6.05
CA THR A 127 8.07 15.06 5.88
C THR A 127 6.74 15.83 5.99
N GLY A 128 5.64 15.16 5.67
CA GLY A 128 4.30 15.73 5.81
C GLY A 128 3.83 16.49 4.58
N ILE A 129 2.66 17.11 4.67
CA ILE A 129 1.97 17.74 3.52
C ILE A 129 2.75 18.92 2.90
N ASN A 130 3.64 19.55 3.67
CA ASN A 130 4.47 20.66 3.20
C ASN A 130 5.77 20.19 2.53
N SER A 131 6.12 18.92 2.70
CA SER A 131 7.24 18.32 1.98
C SER A 131 6.87 18.24 0.50
N THR A 132 7.57 18.99 -0.33
CA THR A 132 7.28 19.11 -1.76
C THR A 132 8.52 18.99 -2.62
N ILE A 133 8.36 18.44 -3.83
CA ILE A 133 9.46 18.31 -4.77
C ILE A 133 8.98 18.42 -6.22
N THR A 134 9.80 19.01 -7.08
CA THR A 134 9.52 19.09 -8.53
C THR A 134 10.34 18.07 -9.30
N ALA A 135 9.97 17.82 -10.56
CA ALA A 135 10.89 17.18 -11.51
C ALA A 135 12.16 18.04 -11.65
N ALA A 136 13.28 17.38 -11.90
CA ALA A 136 14.55 18.08 -12.09
C ALA A 136 14.68 18.64 -13.51
N THR A 137 15.60 19.58 -13.66
CA THR A 137 16.03 20.19 -14.91
C THR A 137 17.56 20.23 -14.94
N GLY A 138 18.14 20.47 -16.11
CA GLY A 138 19.59 20.47 -16.32
C GLY A 138 20.09 19.31 -17.17
N THR A 139 21.33 19.42 -17.62
CA THR A 139 21.92 18.48 -18.60
C THR A 139 22.18 17.10 -18.00
N LEU A 140 22.65 17.04 -16.75
CA LEU A 140 22.83 15.78 -16.05
C LEU A 140 21.48 15.20 -15.64
N ALA A 141 20.52 16.03 -15.23
CA ALA A 141 19.17 15.58 -14.93
C ALA A 141 18.51 14.90 -16.13
N ASP A 142 18.67 15.44 -17.35
CA ASP A 142 18.14 14.81 -18.57
C ASP A 142 18.80 13.45 -18.86
N SER A 143 20.13 13.40 -18.72
CA SER A 143 20.92 12.18 -18.95
C SER A 143 20.58 11.07 -17.96
N LEU A 144 20.26 11.44 -16.72
CA LEU A 144 19.81 10.54 -15.66
C LEU A 144 18.30 10.29 -15.66
N LYS A 145 17.56 10.80 -16.65
CA LYS A 145 16.09 10.66 -16.76
C LYS A 145 15.32 11.17 -15.54
N LEU A 146 15.82 12.25 -14.92
CA LEU A 146 15.19 12.94 -13.77
C LEU A 146 14.24 14.07 -14.20
N THR A 147 14.12 14.33 -15.51
CA THR A 147 13.26 15.38 -16.06
C THR A 147 11.86 14.85 -16.37
N ALA A 148 10.87 15.76 -16.36
CA ALA A 148 9.50 15.42 -16.75
C ALA A 148 9.42 14.86 -18.19
N ALA A 149 10.24 15.39 -19.11
CA ALA A 149 10.32 14.94 -20.50
C ALA A 149 10.84 13.49 -20.64
N LYS A 150 11.55 12.98 -19.63
CA LYS A 150 12.04 11.60 -19.58
C LYS A 150 11.17 10.70 -18.69
N ALA A 151 9.95 11.13 -18.38
CA ALA A 151 8.99 10.41 -17.53
C ALA A 151 9.49 10.14 -16.10
N ALA A 152 10.22 11.10 -15.52
CA ALA A 152 10.50 11.07 -14.09
C ALA A 152 9.18 11.17 -13.28
N ILE A 153 9.13 10.46 -12.16
CA ILE A 153 7.93 10.37 -11.32
C ILE A 153 8.17 11.19 -10.06
N VAL A 154 7.23 12.08 -9.78
CA VAL A 154 7.21 12.91 -8.56
C VAL A 154 6.14 12.37 -7.63
N SER A 155 6.49 12.23 -6.36
CA SER A 155 5.55 12.01 -5.25
C SER A 155 5.74 13.14 -4.26
N GLN A 156 4.65 13.84 -3.94
CA GLN A 156 4.69 14.82 -2.84
C GLN A 156 4.70 14.08 -1.51
N GLY A 157 5.11 14.78 -0.45
CA GLY A 157 4.97 14.29 0.91
C GLY A 157 3.51 14.19 1.29
N ALA A 158 3.26 13.42 2.34
CA ALA A 158 1.93 13.25 2.91
C ALA A 158 2.07 13.19 4.43
N ALA A 159 1.06 13.70 5.13
CA ALA A 159 0.96 13.48 6.57
C ALA A 159 0.66 12.00 6.85
N ALA A 160 0.83 11.58 8.10
CA ALA A 160 0.30 10.32 8.60
C ALA A 160 -1.19 10.18 8.20
N GLY A 161 -1.56 8.98 7.79
CA GLY A 161 -2.88 8.66 7.30
C GLY A 161 -3.89 8.73 8.42
N VAL A 162 -5.00 9.41 8.18
CA VAL A 162 -6.21 9.33 9.00
C VAL A 162 -7.21 8.45 8.25
N PRO A 163 -7.75 7.37 8.85
CA PRO A 163 -8.57 6.37 8.14
C PRO A 163 -9.65 6.98 7.24
N GLY A 164 -10.51 7.84 7.79
CA GLY A 164 -11.61 8.46 7.03
C GLY A 164 -11.15 9.37 5.89
N GLU A 165 -10.04 10.09 6.06
CA GLU A 165 -9.49 10.98 5.03
C GLU A 165 -8.86 10.19 3.89
N VAL A 166 -8.09 9.15 4.22
CA VAL A 166 -7.47 8.26 3.24
C VAL A 166 -8.55 7.55 2.41
N MET A 167 -9.57 7.01 3.07
CA MET A 167 -10.66 6.32 2.38
C MET A 167 -11.47 7.27 1.48
N SER A 168 -11.70 8.51 1.92
CA SER A 168 -12.33 9.56 1.10
C SER A 168 -11.47 9.92 -0.13
N ALA A 169 -10.15 9.99 0.03
CA ALA A 169 -9.22 10.22 -1.09
C ALA A 169 -9.18 9.04 -2.08
N ILE A 170 -9.40 7.81 -1.62
CA ILE A 170 -9.49 6.62 -2.46
C ILE A 170 -10.75 6.66 -3.34
N ILE A 171 -11.93 6.88 -2.75
CA ILE A 171 -13.21 6.88 -3.51
C ILE A 171 -13.30 8.03 -4.53
N ASN A 172 -12.59 9.13 -4.29
CA ASN A 172 -12.47 10.23 -5.26
C ASN A 172 -11.67 9.83 -6.52
N ARG A 173 -10.85 8.77 -6.44
CA ARG A 173 -10.03 8.28 -7.56
C ARG A 173 -10.58 7.00 -8.18
N GLN A 174 -11.13 6.10 -7.36
CA GLN A 174 -11.61 4.80 -7.80
C GLN A 174 -12.73 4.31 -6.88
N GLN A 175 -13.85 3.89 -7.46
CA GLN A 175 -15.03 3.38 -6.74
C GLN A 175 -15.42 1.95 -7.15
N ASN A 176 -14.69 1.33 -8.08
CA ASN A 176 -14.92 -0.03 -8.56
C ASN A 176 -14.28 -1.09 -7.65
N TRP A 177 -14.68 -1.08 -6.38
CA TRP A 177 -14.31 -2.03 -5.33
C TRP A 177 -15.39 -1.97 -4.25
N ALA A 178 -15.46 -2.99 -3.39
CA ALA A 178 -16.49 -3.09 -2.35
C ALA A 178 -15.94 -3.44 -0.97
N MET A 179 -14.85 -4.22 -0.89
CA MET A 179 -14.27 -4.64 0.38
C MET A 179 -12.83 -4.15 0.45
N PHE A 180 -12.36 -3.82 1.66
CA PHE A 180 -10.96 -3.46 1.91
C PHE A 180 -10.48 -4.00 3.25
N SER A 181 -9.17 -4.14 3.39
CA SER A 181 -8.49 -4.52 4.62
C SER A 181 -7.09 -3.88 4.64
N THR A 182 -6.35 -4.08 5.72
CA THR A 182 -5.00 -3.57 5.91
C THR A 182 -3.99 -4.71 5.91
N THR A 183 -2.78 -4.46 5.38
CA THR A 183 -1.68 -5.43 5.40
C THR A 183 -0.97 -5.49 6.75
N TRP A 184 -1.31 -4.57 7.66
CA TRP A 184 -0.87 -4.49 9.05
C TRP A 184 -2.10 -4.49 9.97
N GLU A 185 -1.89 -4.75 11.25
CA GLU A 185 -2.94 -4.62 12.25
C GLU A 185 -3.08 -3.14 12.66
N PRO A 186 -4.22 -2.47 12.40
CA PRO A 186 -4.39 -1.09 12.85
C PRO A 186 -4.56 -1.04 14.37
N GLU A 187 -4.29 0.12 14.97
CA GLU A 187 -4.66 0.34 16.37
C GLU A 187 -6.18 0.36 16.53
N ILE A 188 -6.68 0.09 17.75
CA ILE A 188 -8.13 -0.01 18.01
C ILE A 188 -8.90 1.24 17.53
N ASP A 189 -8.35 2.43 17.77
CA ASP A 189 -8.96 3.70 17.36
C ASP A 189 -9.06 3.81 15.82
N ASP A 190 -8.04 3.34 15.10
CA ASP A 190 -8.05 3.30 13.64
C ASP A 190 -9.04 2.27 13.10
N LYS A 191 -9.13 1.09 13.73
CA LYS A 191 -10.16 0.08 13.38
C LYS A 191 -11.56 0.66 13.57
N ILE A 192 -11.82 1.40 14.67
CA ILE A 192 -13.09 2.10 14.91
C ILE A 192 -13.33 3.17 13.84
N ALA A 193 -12.30 3.94 13.47
CA ALA A 193 -12.42 4.98 12.45
C ALA A 193 -12.71 4.42 11.05
N PHE A 194 -12.13 3.27 10.68
CA PHE A 194 -12.50 2.56 9.44
C PHE A 194 -13.95 2.09 9.46
N SER A 195 -14.42 1.50 10.57
CA SER A 195 -15.82 1.10 10.76
C SER A 195 -16.80 2.29 10.67
N SER A 196 -16.44 3.40 11.31
CA SER A 196 -17.23 4.63 11.27
C SER A 196 -17.33 5.19 9.85
N TRP A 197 -16.21 5.16 9.10
CA TRP A 197 -16.22 5.57 7.70
C TRP A 197 -17.12 4.68 6.84
N THR A 198 -17.07 3.36 6.99
CA THR A 198 -17.93 2.45 6.20
C THR A 198 -19.40 2.64 6.47
N ASN A 199 -19.77 2.87 7.73
CA ASN A 199 -21.13 3.18 8.14
C ASN A 199 -21.67 4.41 7.39
N GLY A 200 -20.82 5.43 7.20
CA GLY A 200 -21.15 6.65 6.46
C GLY A 200 -21.31 6.49 4.94
N THR A 201 -21.11 5.30 4.36
CA THR A 201 -21.08 5.10 2.91
C THR A 201 -22.35 4.49 2.30
N GLY A 202 -23.40 4.28 3.10
CA GLY A 202 -24.68 3.74 2.62
C GLY A 202 -24.57 2.31 2.09
N PHE A 203 -23.85 1.44 2.82
CA PHE A 203 -23.64 0.02 2.51
C PHE A 203 -22.88 -0.26 1.21
N ARG A 204 -22.19 0.73 0.65
CA ARG A 204 -21.40 0.55 -0.58
C ARG A 204 -20.09 -0.19 -0.32
N TYR A 205 -19.49 0.03 0.85
CA TYR A 205 -18.18 -0.52 1.19
C TYR A 205 -18.23 -1.32 2.49
N VAL A 206 -17.33 -2.30 2.59
CA VAL A 206 -17.17 -3.17 3.76
C VAL A 206 -15.72 -3.12 4.23
N TYR A 207 -15.52 -2.82 5.50
CA TYR A 207 -14.23 -2.95 6.16
C TYR A 207 -14.07 -4.38 6.66
N VAL A 208 -13.16 -5.13 6.06
CA VAL A 208 -12.75 -6.45 6.52
C VAL A 208 -11.58 -6.26 7.47
N GLY A 209 -11.89 -5.83 8.69
CA GLY A 209 -10.89 -5.60 9.73
C GLY A 209 -10.52 -6.91 10.42
N TRP A 210 -9.24 -7.04 10.79
CA TRP A 210 -8.75 -8.19 11.53
C TRP A 210 -8.18 -7.78 12.88
N ASP A 211 -8.23 -8.72 13.83
CA ASP A 211 -7.89 -8.49 15.22
C ASP A 211 -7.22 -9.70 15.85
N THR A 212 -6.13 -9.47 16.57
CA THR A 212 -5.44 -10.47 17.38
C THR A 212 -5.58 -10.21 18.88
N ASP A 213 -6.37 -9.19 19.29
CA ASP A 213 -6.54 -8.84 20.70
C ASP A 213 -7.21 -9.98 21.50
N PRO A 214 -6.53 -10.57 22.51
CA PRO A 214 -7.12 -11.60 23.35
C PRO A 214 -8.36 -11.14 24.13
N ASN A 215 -8.58 -9.84 24.30
CA ASN A 215 -9.82 -9.33 24.88
C ASN A 215 -11.05 -9.68 24.03
N ALA A 216 -10.89 -9.94 22.73
CA ALA A 216 -11.98 -10.42 21.88
C ALA A 216 -12.43 -11.85 22.23
N GLU A 217 -11.55 -12.66 22.84
CA GLU A 217 -11.87 -14.03 23.26
C GLU A 217 -12.61 -14.09 24.61
N ILE A 218 -12.69 -12.98 25.34
CA ILE A 218 -13.31 -12.91 26.68
C ILE A 218 -14.79 -12.58 26.52
N ASP A 219 -15.66 -13.48 26.97
CA ASP A 219 -17.13 -13.27 26.96
C ASP A 219 -17.51 -11.95 27.69
N GLY A 220 -18.26 -11.08 27.01
CA GLY A 220 -18.72 -9.80 27.55
C GLY A 220 -17.64 -8.74 27.69
N SER A 221 -16.53 -8.86 26.95
CA SER A 221 -15.45 -7.87 26.97
C SER A 221 -15.89 -6.52 26.40
N GLU A 222 -15.70 -5.47 27.20
CA GLU A 222 -15.94 -4.08 26.79
C GLU A 222 -14.70 -3.39 26.19
N LEU A 223 -13.60 -4.13 26.05
CA LEU A 223 -12.31 -3.60 25.59
C LEU A 223 -12.02 -3.89 24.12
N SER A 224 -12.80 -4.77 23.49
CA SER A 224 -12.57 -5.16 22.10
C SER A 224 -12.98 -4.06 21.12
N TRP A 225 -12.35 -4.05 19.96
CA TRP A 225 -12.76 -3.19 18.85
C TRP A 225 -14.24 -3.37 18.50
N MET A 226 -14.71 -4.62 18.42
CA MET A 226 -16.11 -4.89 18.05
C MET A 226 -17.11 -4.44 19.09
N TYR A 227 -16.75 -4.44 20.39
CA TYR A 227 -17.60 -3.84 21.39
C TYR A 227 -17.88 -2.36 21.07
N ALA A 228 -16.83 -1.58 20.74
CA ALA A 228 -16.99 -0.17 20.38
C ALA A 228 -17.81 0.03 19.09
N VAL A 229 -17.63 -0.83 18.08
CA VAL A 229 -18.40 -0.82 16.82
C VAL A 229 -19.87 -1.13 17.07
N ASN A 230 -20.17 -2.14 17.90
CA ASN A 230 -21.52 -2.56 18.26
C ASN A 230 -22.25 -1.48 19.08
N GLN A 231 -21.57 -0.88 20.06
CA GLN A 231 -22.10 0.22 20.88
C GLN A 231 -22.44 1.46 20.06
N ALA A 232 -21.68 1.71 18.98
CA ALA A 232 -21.94 2.80 18.05
C ALA A 232 -22.92 2.43 16.93
N GLU A 233 -23.41 1.18 16.88
CA GLU A 233 -24.28 0.64 15.83
C GLU A 233 -23.71 0.85 14.42
N TYR A 234 -22.39 0.74 14.26
CA TYR A 234 -21.75 0.93 12.96
C TYR A 234 -21.99 -0.27 12.04
N GLU A 235 -22.46 0.02 10.83
CA GLU A 235 -22.68 -0.98 9.79
C GLU A 235 -21.54 -1.00 8.76
N GLY A 236 -21.40 -2.12 8.04
CA GLY A 236 -20.38 -2.28 7.01
C GLY A 236 -19.01 -2.75 7.53
N THR A 237 -18.96 -3.34 8.72
CA THR A 237 -17.75 -3.97 9.27
C THR A 237 -17.89 -5.48 9.29
N LEU A 238 -16.88 -6.18 8.77
CA LEU A 238 -16.71 -7.63 8.85
C LEU A 238 -15.49 -7.92 9.72
N PRO A 239 -15.65 -8.18 11.03
CA PRO A 239 -14.54 -8.47 11.91
C PRO A 239 -14.01 -9.89 11.68
N ILE A 240 -12.69 -10.02 11.71
CA ILE A 240 -11.97 -11.29 11.55
C ILE A 240 -11.03 -11.47 12.74
N TYR A 241 -11.24 -12.51 13.54
CA TYR A 241 -10.26 -12.88 14.55
C TYR A 241 -9.12 -13.71 13.95
N GLY A 242 -7.89 -13.21 14.05
CA GLY A 242 -6.72 -13.76 13.37
C GLY A 242 -5.92 -12.68 12.67
N ASP A 243 -5.46 -12.96 11.45
CA ASP A 243 -4.53 -12.09 10.73
C ASP A 243 -5.05 -11.63 9.36
N ALA A 244 -4.23 -10.83 8.67
CA ALA A 244 -4.50 -10.34 7.34
C ALA A 244 -4.76 -11.45 6.30
N THR A 245 -4.29 -12.69 6.53
CA THR A 245 -4.49 -13.81 5.59
C THR A 245 -5.96 -14.22 5.55
N ILE A 246 -6.62 -14.28 6.70
CA ILE A 246 -8.05 -14.59 6.79
C ILE A 246 -8.89 -13.42 6.27
N ALA A 247 -8.46 -12.18 6.51
CA ALA A 247 -9.10 -11.00 5.90
C ALA A 247 -9.00 -11.00 4.37
N ALA A 248 -7.83 -11.34 3.81
CA ALA A 248 -7.64 -11.50 2.37
C ALA A 248 -8.51 -12.61 1.79
N PHE A 249 -8.65 -13.72 2.52
CA PHE A 249 -9.57 -14.80 2.15
C PHE A 249 -11.03 -14.33 2.13
N ALA A 250 -11.51 -13.63 3.16
CA ALA A 250 -12.87 -13.10 3.20
C ALA A 250 -13.14 -12.11 2.05
N MET A 251 -12.18 -11.23 1.72
CA MET A 251 -12.27 -10.39 0.52
C MET A 251 -12.30 -11.21 -0.77
N GLY A 252 -11.50 -12.27 -0.86
CA GLY A 252 -11.49 -13.21 -1.98
C GLY A 252 -12.83 -13.96 -2.14
N VAL A 253 -13.48 -14.32 -1.03
CA VAL A 253 -14.83 -14.90 -1.01
C VAL A 253 -15.85 -13.93 -1.62
N GLY A 254 -15.86 -12.68 -1.18
CA GLY A 254 -16.73 -11.64 -1.73
C GLY A 254 -16.48 -11.39 -3.22
N ALA A 255 -15.22 -11.36 -3.64
CA ALA A 255 -14.83 -11.18 -5.04
C ALA A 255 -15.10 -12.40 -5.94
N SER A 256 -15.37 -13.57 -5.34
CA SER A 256 -15.72 -14.82 -6.03
C SER A 256 -17.24 -14.98 -6.24
N ILE A 257 -18.04 -13.96 -5.90
CA ILE A 257 -19.49 -13.96 -6.11
C ILE A 257 -19.78 -13.63 -7.58
N ASP A 258 -20.50 -14.52 -8.26
CA ASP A 258 -21.01 -14.27 -9.61
C ASP A 258 -22.35 -13.52 -9.54
N PHE A 259 -22.29 -12.19 -9.61
CA PHE A 259 -23.48 -11.33 -9.57
C PHE A 259 -24.35 -11.42 -10.84
N ASN A 260 -23.85 -11.99 -11.94
CA ASN A 260 -24.64 -12.20 -13.16
C ASN A 260 -25.45 -13.50 -13.13
N ARG A 261 -25.11 -14.42 -12.23
CA ARG A 261 -25.81 -15.68 -12.08
C ARG A 261 -27.13 -15.50 -11.32
N THR A 262 -28.19 -16.12 -11.83
CA THR A 262 -29.47 -16.22 -11.11
C THR A 262 -29.24 -16.88 -9.75
N ASN A 263 -29.67 -16.22 -8.68
CA ASN A 263 -29.44 -16.64 -7.29
C ASN A 263 -27.94 -16.74 -6.91
N GLY A 264 -27.07 -15.87 -7.45
CA GLY A 264 -25.63 -15.86 -7.18
C GLY A 264 -25.20 -15.47 -5.75
N ARG A 265 -26.13 -15.30 -4.80
CA ARG A 265 -25.80 -14.98 -3.40
C ARG A 265 -25.16 -16.18 -2.71
N ILE A 266 -24.23 -15.91 -1.79
CA ILE A 266 -23.57 -16.94 -0.99
C ILE A 266 -23.63 -16.61 0.50
N THR A 267 -23.48 -17.63 1.34
CA THR A 267 -23.08 -17.46 2.75
C THR A 267 -21.55 -17.45 2.84
N PHE A 268 -21.00 -16.67 3.77
CA PHE A 268 -19.57 -16.68 4.07
C PHE A 268 -19.19 -17.84 4.99
N ALA A 269 -20.14 -18.36 5.78
CA ALA A 269 -19.91 -19.52 6.62
C ALA A 269 -19.59 -20.77 5.77
N PHE A 270 -18.73 -21.64 6.31
CA PHE A 270 -18.31 -22.90 5.69
C PHE A 270 -17.55 -22.75 4.36
N LYS A 271 -17.04 -21.55 4.04
CA LYS A 271 -16.09 -21.36 2.95
C LYS A 271 -14.69 -21.73 3.41
N ALA A 272 -13.95 -22.39 2.53
CA ALA A 272 -12.59 -22.83 2.77
C ALA A 272 -11.73 -22.60 1.53
N GLN A 273 -10.43 -22.60 1.74
CA GLN A 273 -9.39 -22.55 0.72
C GLN A 273 -8.23 -23.43 1.18
N GLY A 274 -7.59 -24.13 0.25
CA GLY A 274 -6.40 -24.92 0.58
C GLY A 274 -5.24 -24.02 1.03
N GLY A 275 -4.53 -24.42 2.08
CA GLY A 275 -3.36 -23.70 2.60
C GLY A 275 -3.66 -22.66 3.69
N LEU A 276 -4.94 -22.38 3.99
CA LEU A 276 -5.33 -21.59 5.15
C LEU A 276 -5.44 -22.48 6.39
N LEU A 277 -4.84 -22.03 7.48
CA LEU A 277 -4.92 -22.67 8.79
C LEU A 277 -6.06 -22.05 9.61
N PRO A 278 -6.71 -22.81 10.51
CA PRO A 278 -7.68 -22.25 11.43
C PRO A 278 -6.97 -21.30 12.41
N THR A 279 -7.60 -20.16 12.70
CA THR A 279 -7.13 -19.22 13.75
C THR A 279 -7.77 -19.49 15.11
N VAL A 280 -8.88 -20.22 15.13
CA VAL A 280 -9.61 -20.61 16.33
C VAL A 280 -9.79 -22.13 16.33
N GLU A 281 -9.20 -22.79 17.32
CA GLU A 281 -9.24 -24.25 17.47
C GLU A 281 -10.06 -24.73 18.68
N ASP A 282 -10.51 -23.78 19.53
CA ASP A 282 -11.29 -24.06 20.74
C ASP A 282 -12.76 -23.62 20.58
N GLU A 283 -13.70 -24.50 20.97
CA GLU A 283 -15.14 -24.23 20.86
C GLU A 283 -15.59 -23.07 21.77
N THR A 284 -14.99 -22.93 22.96
CA THR A 284 -15.34 -21.86 23.89
C THR A 284 -14.90 -20.51 23.32
N VAL A 285 -13.66 -20.43 22.82
CA VAL A 285 -13.16 -19.23 22.13
C VAL A 285 -14.06 -18.86 20.95
N ALA A 286 -14.42 -19.84 20.10
CA ALA A 286 -15.31 -19.60 18.97
C ALA A 286 -16.68 -19.04 19.40
N ARG A 287 -17.28 -19.55 20.48
CA ARG A 287 -18.55 -19.03 21.00
C ARG A 287 -18.41 -17.61 21.55
N ASN A 288 -17.34 -17.33 22.28
CA ASN A 288 -17.10 -15.99 22.84
C ASN A 288 -16.93 -14.95 21.72
N LEU A 289 -16.15 -15.29 20.69
CA LEU A 289 -15.96 -14.42 19.52
C LEU A 289 -17.24 -14.15 18.72
N ILE A 290 -18.19 -15.10 18.70
CA ILE A 290 -19.49 -14.90 18.05
C ILE A 290 -20.42 -14.01 18.89
N ALA A 291 -20.26 -14.05 20.22
CA ALA A 291 -21.09 -13.29 21.14
C ALA A 291 -20.67 -11.82 21.29
N ASN A 292 -19.37 -11.54 21.09
CA ASN A 292 -18.75 -10.22 21.19
C ASN A 292 -18.84 -9.42 19.88
#